data_AF-A0A3B6SCS6-F1
#
_entry.id   AF-A0A3B6SCS6-F1
#
_cell.length_a   1.000
_cell.length_b   1.000
_cell.length_c   1.000
_cell.angle_alpha   90.00
_cell.angle_beta   90.00
_cell.angle_gamma   90.00
#
_symmetry.space_group_name_H-M   'P 1'
#
loop_
_entity.id
_entity.type
_entity.pdbx_description
1 polymer ?
#
loop_
_entity_poly.entity_id
_entity_poly.type
_entity_poly.pdbx_seq_one_letter_code
_entity_poly.pdbx_strand_id
1 'polypeptide(L)'
;MAFHMRSISLPSRPQANETEVEQELLSLEASISSSITIGMMCDGLRRLGDIYNGVEEMICLPRNQVSSTQQRKMLDGEMECSLELLDLYSNMQEIFVEMKAIIQELQVALRKGDDAAAQAKIQSYARLAKKAKNHFKKATKKTPADCKMVMLLTKARGISVSLLESTLHLLSKKIEMPKQSLVSKAFHQKKAVVCKEEQLQELECSIGDLESGAGHLFRKLVQCRVSLLNILSS
;
A
#
# COMPACT_ATOMS: atom_id res chain seq x y z
N MET A 1 -0.78 41.54 38.93
CA MET A 1 -1.89 40.60 38.65
C MET A 1 -1.36 39.54 37.71
N ALA A 2 -1.17 38.30 38.19
CA ALA A 2 -0.65 37.20 37.40
C ALA A 2 -1.78 36.56 36.58
N PHE A 3 -1.63 36.52 35.26
CA PHE A 3 -2.58 35.86 34.38
C PHE A 3 -2.37 34.35 34.42
N HIS A 4 -3.37 33.62 34.91
CA HIS A 4 -3.44 32.16 34.81
C HIS A 4 -3.64 31.78 33.34
N MET A 5 -2.61 31.21 32.71
CA MET A 5 -2.79 30.51 31.43
C MET A 5 -3.58 29.22 31.70
N ARG A 6 -4.83 29.17 31.22
CA ARG A 6 -5.60 27.92 31.16
C ARG A 6 -5.16 27.13 29.94
N SER A 7 -4.71 25.91 30.16
CA SER A 7 -4.38 24.95 29.11
C SER A 7 -5.59 24.74 28.22
N ILE A 8 -5.41 25.01 26.93
CA ILE A 8 -6.38 24.66 25.88
C ILE A 8 -6.27 23.16 25.63
N SER A 9 -7.21 22.39 26.18
CA SER A 9 -7.40 20.99 25.81
C SER A 9 -7.90 20.95 24.37
N LEU A 10 -7.11 20.36 23.47
CA LEU A 10 -7.56 19.97 22.14
C LEU A 10 -8.80 19.06 22.29
N PRO A 11 -9.81 19.18 21.40
CA PRO A 11 -10.95 18.27 21.44
C PRO A 11 -10.43 16.83 21.30
N SER A 12 -10.77 15.99 22.27
CA SER A 12 -10.51 14.55 22.21
C SER A 12 -11.19 13.99 20.96
N ARG A 13 -10.43 13.35 20.07
CA ARG A 13 -10.98 12.57 18.95
C ARG A 13 -12.01 11.59 19.54
N PRO A 14 -13.24 11.50 18.98
CA PRO A 14 -14.17 10.45 19.38
C PRO A 14 -13.46 9.10 19.28
N GLN A 15 -13.56 8.25 20.31
CA GLN A 15 -13.00 6.90 20.24
C GLN A 15 -13.57 6.20 19.01
N ALA A 16 -12.71 5.66 18.14
CA ALA A 16 -13.15 4.93 16.97
C ALA A 16 -14.08 3.79 17.39
N ASN A 17 -15.29 3.74 16.82
CA ASN A 17 -16.26 2.69 17.11
C ASN A 17 -16.18 1.57 16.04
N GLU A 18 -16.52 0.34 16.43
CA GLU A 18 -16.43 -0.84 15.55
C GLU A 18 -17.18 -0.64 14.22
N THR A 19 -18.37 -0.04 14.27
CA THR A 19 -19.25 0.16 13.10
C THR A 19 -18.72 1.21 12.12
N GLU A 20 -18.09 2.27 12.62
CA GLU A 20 -17.46 3.32 11.83
C GLU A 20 -16.25 2.78 11.08
N VAL A 21 -15.39 2.02 11.77
CA VAL A 21 -14.26 1.32 11.15
C VAL A 21 -14.73 0.34 10.07
N GLU A 22 -15.79 -0.42 10.34
CA GLU A 22 -16.35 -1.34 9.35
C GLU A 22 -16.90 -0.61 8.11
N GLN A 23 -17.56 0.52 8.31
CA GLN A 23 -18.11 1.35 7.24
C GLN A 23 -17.00 2.02 6.42
N GLU A 24 -15.94 2.50 7.06
CA GLU A 24 -14.76 3.04 6.40
C GLU A 24 -14.07 1.97 5.54
N LEU A 25 -13.94 0.73 6.04
CA LEU A 25 -13.42 -0.40 5.27
C LEU A 25 -14.27 -0.68 4.03
N LEU A 26 -15.60 -0.72 4.16
CA LEU A 26 -16.51 -0.92 3.00
C LEU A 26 -16.39 0.21 1.98
N SER A 27 -16.36 1.45 2.45
CA SER A 27 -16.19 2.63 1.60
C SER A 27 -14.87 2.54 0.82
N LEU A 28 -13.78 2.21 1.51
CA LEU A 28 -12.45 2.11 0.91
C LEU A 28 -12.36 0.96 -0.09
N GLU A 29 -12.93 -0.20 0.22
CA GLU A 29 -13.01 -1.34 -0.70
C GLU A 29 -13.73 -0.99 -2.01
N ALA A 30 -14.85 -0.27 -1.91
CA ALA A 30 -15.59 0.22 -3.07
C ALA A 30 -14.79 1.28 -3.86
N SER A 31 -14.09 2.18 -3.17
CA SER A 31 -13.21 3.17 -3.80
C SER A 31 -12.06 2.50 -4.57
N ILE A 32 -11.42 1.48 -3.99
CA ILE A 32 -10.32 0.75 -4.66
C ILE A 32 -10.82 0.01 -5.89
N SER A 33 -11.96 -0.68 -5.78
CA SER A 33 -12.55 -1.46 -6.87
C SER A 33 -12.94 -0.61 -8.08
N SER A 34 -13.31 0.65 -7.85
CA SER A 34 -13.68 1.62 -8.89
C SER A 34 -12.52 2.52 -9.33
N SER A 35 -11.35 2.38 -8.71
CA SER A 35 -10.26 3.32 -8.88
C SER A 35 -9.52 3.16 -10.21
N ILE A 36 -9.12 4.29 -10.79
CA ILE A 36 -8.40 4.35 -12.07
C ILE A 36 -7.10 5.18 -12.01
N THR A 37 -6.78 5.81 -10.87
CA THR A 37 -5.63 6.74 -10.76
C THR A 37 -4.71 6.40 -9.59
N ILE A 38 -3.44 6.79 -9.71
CA ILE A 38 -2.43 6.59 -8.65
C ILE A 38 -2.76 7.45 -7.42
N GLY A 39 -3.22 8.69 -7.61
CA GLY A 39 -3.59 9.57 -6.50
C GLY A 39 -4.66 8.97 -5.58
N MET A 40 -5.66 8.27 -6.15
CA MET A 40 -6.66 7.53 -5.35
C MET A 40 -6.04 6.35 -4.58
N MET A 41 -5.01 5.70 -5.12
CA MET A 41 -4.28 4.66 -4.39
C MET A 41 -3.48 5.27 -3.21
N CYS A 42 -2.85 6.42 -3.41
CA CYS A 42 -2.15 7.15 -2.33
C CYS A 42 -3.11 7.53 -1.20
N ASP A 43 -4.28 8.06 -1.54
CA ASP A 43 -5.34 8.34 -0.56
C ASP A 43 -5.81 7.06 0.14
N GLY A 44 -5.98 5.97 -0.61
CA GLY A 44 -6.33 4.67 -0.06
C GLY A 44 -5.30 4.16 0.95
N LEU A 45 -4.00 4.32 0.70
CA LEU A 45 -2.93 3.94 1.64
C LEU A 45 -2.99 4.75 2.93
N ARG A 46 -3.27 6.06 2.81
CA ARG A 46 -3.43 6.95 3.97
C ARG A 46 -4.64 6.56 4.81
N ARG A 47 -5.81 6.44 4.18
CA ARG A 47 -7.07 6.05 4.84
C ARG A 47 -6.94 4.69 5.53
N LEU A 48 -6.25 3.74 4.91
CA LEU A 48 -6.00 2.44 5.51
C LEU A 48 -5.10 2.53 6.75
N GLY A 49 -4.10 3.43 6.74
CA GLY A 49 -3.29 3.73 7.93
C GLY A 49 -4.12 4.29 9.08
N ASP A 50 -5.05 5.19 8.78
CA ASP A 50 -5.99 5.75 9.77
C ASP A 50 -6.94 4.68 10.33
N ILE A 51 -7.40 3.76 9.48
CA ILE A 51 -8.22 2.61 9.89
C ILE A 51 -7.43 1.70 10.84
N TYR A 52 -6.20 1.32 10.51
CA TYR A 52 -5.38 0.49 11.41
C TYR A 52 -5.08 1.19 12.74
N ASN A 53 -4.96 2.52 12.73
CA ASN A 53 -4.86 3.30 13.96
C ASN A 53 -6.15 3.22 14.79
N GLY A 54 -7.32 3.34 14.17
CA GLY A 54 -8.60 3.15 14.86
C GLY A 54 -8.78 1.74 15.42
N VAL A 55 -8.34 0.72 14.68
CA VAL A 55 -8.32 -0.67 15.16
C VAL A 55 -7.39 -0.86 16.35
N GLU A 56 -6.19 -0.28 16.31
CA GLU A 56 -5.26 -0.30 17.43
C GLU A 56 -5.82 0.40 18.68
N GLU A 57 -6.46 1.56 18.53
CA GLU A 57 -7.14 2.26 19.63
C GLU A 57 -8.23 1.38 20.26
N MET A 58 -9.01 0.66 19.44
CA MET A 58 -10.00 -0.29 19.93
C MET A 58 -9.35 -1.46 20.68
N ILE A 59 -8.27 -2.04 20.14
CA ILE A 59 -7.51 -3.13 20.77
C ILE A 59 -7.09 -2.73 22.18
N CYS A 60 -6.59 -1.51 22.37
CA CYS A 60 -6.09 -1.02 23.66
C CYS A 60 -7.19 -0.75 24.72
N LEU A 61 -8.48 -0.83 24.39
CA LEU A 61 -9.56 -0.56 25.35
C LEU A 61 -9.63 -1.63 26.46
N PRO A 62 -9.91 -1.25 27.73
CA PRO A 62 -9.96 -2.19 28.86
C PRO A 62 -10.91 -3.37 28.66
N ARG A 63 -12.01 -3.17 27.92
CA ARG A 63 -12.99 -4.22 27.59
C ARG A 63 -12.36 -5.39 26.79
N ASN A 64 -11.27 -5.13 26.06
CA ASN A 64 -10.60 -6.12 25.22
C ASN A 64 -9.42 -6.81 25.92
N GLN A 65 -9.11 -6.44 27.18
CA GLN A 65 -8.05 -7.06 27.97
C GLN A 65 -8.45 -8.45 28.52
N VAL A 66 -9.75 -8.73 28.68
CA VAL A 66 -10.26 -10.05 29.08
C VAL A 66 -10.77 -10.78 27.84
N SER A 67 -9.86 -11.42 27.12
CA SER A 67 -10.15 -12.20 25.91
C SER A 67 -10.34 -13.68 26.24
N SER A 68 -11.38 -14.31 25.67
CA SER A 68 -11.58 -15.77 25.80
C SER A 68 -10.45 -16.54 25.09
N THR A 69 -10.16 -17.77 25.54
CA THR A 69 -9.14 -18.63 24.90
C THR A 69 -9.38 -18.81 23.40
N GLN A 70 -10.64 -18.91 22.98
CA GLN A 70 -11.01 -19.03 21.57
C GLN A 70 -10.69 -17.76 20.79
N GLN A 71 -10.99 -16.58 21.35
CA GLN A 71 -10.66 -15.30 20.73
C GLN A 71 -9.15 -15.09 20.62
N ARG A 72 -8.39 -15.44 21.67
CA ARG A 72 -6.92 -15.37 21.64
C ARG A 72 -6.33 -16.22 20.51
N LYS A 73 -6.83 -17.45 20.33
CA LYS A 73 -6.41 -18.33 19.24
C LYS A 73 -6.71 -17.77 17.85
N MET A 74 -7.86 -17.11 17.67
CA MET A 74 -8.19 -16.47 16.39
C MET A 74 -7.30 -15.25 16.11
N LEU A 75 -7.00 -14.45 17.13
CA LEU A 75 -6.09 -13.29 17.02
C LEU A 75 -4.66 -13.73 16.72
N ASP A 76 -4.18 -14.81 17.33
CA ASP A 76 -2.86 -15.39 17.05
C ASP A 76 -2.72 -15.83 15.57
N GLY A 77 -3.76 -16.48 15.03
CA GLY A 77 -3.80 -16.83 13.61
C GLY A 77 -3.85 -15.60 12.67
N GLU A 78 -4.62 -14.56 13.03
CA GLU A 78 -4.65 -13.30 12.29
C GLU A 78 -3.29 -12.59 12.31
N MET A 79 -2.59 -12.68 13.44
CA MET A 79 -1.25 -12.16 13.60
C MET A 79 -0.25 -12.82 12.67
N GLU A 80 -0.27 -14.13 12.48
CA GLU A 80 0.60 -14.77 11.50
C GLU A 80 0.36 -14.25 10.08
N CYS A 81 -0.90 -14.07 9.69
CA CYS A 81 -1.24 -13.44 8.41
C CYS A 81 -0.84 -11.95 8.34
N SER A 82 -0.78 -11.24 9.48
CA SER A 82 -0.28 -9.86 9.51
C SER A 82 1.23 -9.78 9.21
N LEU A 83 2.02 -10.82 9.55
CA LEU A 83 3.44 -10.90 9.15
C LEU A 83 3.58 -11.06 7.64
N GLU A 84 2.80 -11.95 7.02
CA GLU A 84 2.81 -12.12 5.56
C GLU A 84 2.47 -10.80 4.85
N LEU A 85 1.58 -9.99 5.42
CA LEU A 85 1.26 -8.66 4.91
C LEU A 85 2.44 -7.69 5.08
N LEU A 86 3.12 -7.68 6.22
CA LEU A 86 4.31 -6.84 6.43
C LEU A 86 5.43 -7.18 5.44
N ASP A 87 5.69 -8.47 5.21
CA ASP A 87 6.66 -8.92 4.21
C ASP A 87 6.28 -8.42 2.80
N LEU A 88 4.99 -8.43 2.47
CA LEU A 88 4.50 -7.88 1.20
C LEU A 88 4.75 -6.37 1.10
N TYR A 89 4.52 -5.60 2.17
CA TYR A 89 4.82 -4.17 2.21
C TYR A 89 6.32 -3.89 2.08
N SER A 90 7.19 -4.66 2.74
CA SER A 90 8.65 -4.52 2.60
C SER A 90 9.09 -4.76 1.16
N ASN A 91 8.62 -5.83 0.52
CA ASN A 91 8.88 -6.09 -0.89
C ASN A 91 8.37 -4.95 -1.80
N MET A 92 7.18 -4.41 -1.51
CA MET A 92 6.60 -3.31 -2.27
C MET A 92 7.42 -2.03 -2.15
N GLN A 93 7.94 -1.74 -0.97
CA GLN A 93 8.77 -0.57 -0.73
C GLN A 93 10.07 -0.65 -1.55
N GLU A 94 10.72 -1.81 -1.59
CA GLU A 94 11.88 -2.05 -2.44
C GLU A 94 11.56 -1.84 -3.93
N ILE A 95 10.40 -2.33 -4.39
CA ILE A 95 9.95 -2.15 -5.78
C ILE A 95 9.74 -0.67 -6.11
N PHE A 96 9.15 0.12 -5.22
CA PHE A 96 8.97 1.57 -5.45
C PHE A 96 10.30 2.31 -5.53
N VAL A 97 11.26 1.99 -4.66
CA VAL A 97 12.63 2.54 -4.70
C VAL A 97 13.30 2.20 -6.04
N GLU A 98 13.23 0.95 -6.47
CA GLU A 98 13.83 0.52 -7.74
C GLU A 98 13.13 1.15 -8.96
N MET A 99 11.80 1.26 -8.95
CA MET A 99 11.05 1.97 -10.00
C MET A 99 11.47 3.44 -10.13
N LYS A 100 11.61 4.15 -9.01
CA LYS A 100 12.08 5.55 -8.99
C LYS A 100 13.50 5.67 -9.56
N ALA A 101 14.42 4.81 -9.15
CA ALA A 101 15.77 4.80 -9.68
C ALA A 101 15.78 4.62 -11.20
N ILE A 102 14.99 3.67 -11.72
CA ILE A 102 14.88 3.45 -13.17
C ILE A 102 14.30 4.68 -13.89
N ILE A 103 13.31 5.35 -13.30
CA ILE A 103 12.72 6.57 -13.88
C ILE A 103 13.76 7.70 -13.94
N GLN A 104 14.51 7.91 -12.86
CA GLN A 104 15.57 8.92 -12.82
C GLN A 104 16.66 8.65 -13.87
N GLU A 105 17.11 7.40 -13.99
CA GLU A 105 18.07 7.00 -15.02
C GLU A 105 17.51 7.16 -16.44
N LEU A 106 16.23 6.86 -16.64
CA LEU A 106 15.54 7.07 -17.91
C LEU A 106 15.49 8.57 -18.27
N GLN A 107 15.15 9.43 -17.32
CA GLN A 107 15.18 10.89 -17.54
C GLN A 107 16.59 11.36 -17.92
N VAL A 108 17.64 10.86 -17.27
CA VAL A 108 19.03 11.19 -17.60
C VAL A 108 19.39 10.73 -19.02
N ALA A 109 19.01 9.52 -19.42
CA ALA A 109 19.26 9.01 -20.77
C ALA A 109 18.57 9.87 -21.84
N LEU A 110 17.31 10.26 -21.59
CA LEU A 110 16.54 11.13 -22.49
C LEU A 110 17.17 12.52 -22.63
N ARG A 111 17.61 13.16 -21.53
CA ARG A 111 18.31 14.46 -21.58
C ARG A 111 19.61 14.42 -22.39
N LYS A 112 20.32 13.29 -22.35
CA LYS A 112 21.56 13.08 -23.10
C LYS A 112 21.32 12.71 -24.57
N GLY A 113 20.07 12.43 -24.97
CA GLY A 113 19.75 11.90 -26.30
C GLY A 113 20.26 10.47 -26.53
N ASP A 114 20.47 9.69 -25.47
CA ASP A 114 20.92 8.30 -25.56
C ASP A 114 19.70 7.36 -25.68
N ASP A 115 19.22 7.21 -26.92
CA ASP A 115 18.06 6.38 -27.24
C ASP A 115 18.25 4.90 -26.83
N ALA A 116 19.49 4.39 -26.90
CA ALA A 116 19.80 3.01 -26.55
C ALA A 116 19.69 2.79 -25.03
N ALA A 117 20.27 3.69 -24.24
CA ALA A 117 20.14 3.66 -22.78
C ALA A 117 18.69 3.87 -22.34
N ALA A 118 17.96 4.81 -22.96
CA ALA A 118 16.55 5.04 -22.65
C ALA A 118 15.71 3.77 -22.90
N GLN A 119 15.91 3.12 -24.05
CA GLN A 119 15.22 1.87 -24.37
C GLN A 119 15.56 0.74 -23.38
N ALA A 120 16.81 0.65 -22.91
CA ALA A 120 17.20 -0.32 -21.90
C ALA A 120 16.53 -0.07 -20.53
N LYS A 121 16.34 1.19 -20.13
CA LYS A 121 15.66 1.56 -18.89
C LYS A 121 14.14 1.30 -18.96
N ILE A 122 13.50 1.60 -20.09
CA ILE A 122 12.09 1.22 -20.34
C ILE A 122 11.91 -0.31 -20.20
N GLN A 123 12.81 -1.10 -20.79
CA GLN A 123 12.79 -2.56 -20.64
C GLN A 123 12.97 -3.02 -19.18
N SER A 124 13.86 -2.36 -18.43
CA SER A 124 14.12 -2.67 -17.03
C SER A 124 12.88 -2.38 -16.17
N TYR A 125 12.21 -1.24 -16.38
CA TYR A 125 10.96 -0.90 -15.72
C TYR A 125 9.87 -1.94 -15.99
N ALA A 126 9.67 -2.32 -17.26
CA ALA A 126 8.67 -3.31 -17.63
C ALA A 126 8.94 -4.69 -17.01
N ARG A 127 10.21 -5.10 -16.92
CA ARG A 127 10.60 -6.35 -16.24
C ARG A 127 10.32 -6.30 -14.74
N LEU A 128 10.68 -5.19 -14.09
CA LEU A 128 10.43 -4.99 -12.67
C LEU A 128 8.93 -5.02 -12.36
N ALA A 129 8.11 -4.26 -13.11
CA ALA A 129 6.66 -4.25 -12.95
C ALA A 129 6.04 -5.65 -13.13
N LYS A 130 6.54 -6.43 -14.10
CA LYS A 130 6.10 -7.82 -14.31
C LYS A 130 6.52 -8.75 -13.17
N LYS A 131 7.73 -8.59 -12.63
CA LYS A 131 8.21 -9.33 -11.46
C LYS A 131 7.34 -9.03 -10.24
N ALA A 132 7.11 -7.75 -9.97
CA ALA A 132 6.30 -7.26 -8.85
C ALA A 132 4.90 -7.88 -8.82
N LYS A 133 4.24 -7.99 -9.98
CA LYS A 133 2.90 -8.61 -10.09
C LYS A 133 2.86 -10.07 -9.63
N ASN A 134 3.97 -10.82 -9.70
CA ASN A 134 3.98 -12.22 -9.27
C ASN A 134 3.91 -12.38 -7.75
N HIS A 135 4.21 -11.35 -6.96
CA HIS A 135 4.15 -11.39 -5.50
C HIS A 135 2.71 -11.54 -4.95
N PHE A 136 1.69 -11.25 -5.77
CA PHE A 136 0.28 -11.23 -5.34
C PHE A 136 -0.49 -12.53 -5.62
N LYS A 137 0.12 -13.52 -6.28
CA LYS A 137 -0.58 -14.74 -6.74
C LYS A 137 -0.94 -15.75 -5.63
N LYS A 138 -0.64 -15.47 -4.35
CA LYS A 138 -0.64 -16.50 -3.30
C LYS A 138 -1.50 -16.21 -2.05
N ALA A 139 -2.32 -15.15 -2.02
CA ALA A 139 -3.00 -14.77 -0.79
C ALA A 139 -4.52 -14.79 -0.90
N THR A 140 -5.17 -15.86 -0.42
CA THR A 140 -6.43 -15.76 0.35
C THR A 140 -6.81 -17.10 0.97
N LYS A 141 -6.61 -17.25 2.28
CA LYS A 141 -7.45 -18.12 3.11
C LYS A 141 -8.52 -17.24 3.74
N LYS A 142 -9.79 -17.50 3.44
CA LYS A 142 -10.92 -16.93 4.18
C LYS A 142 -11.23 -17.90 5.32
N THR A 143 -10.99 -17.46 6.55
CA THR A 143 -11.46 -18.17 7.74
C THR A 143 -12.64 -17.38 8.28
N PRO A 144 -13.86 -17.96 8.39
CA PRO A 144 -14.94 -17.30 9.10
C PRO A 144 -14.53 -17.14 10.57
N ALA A 145 -14.62 -15.92 11.09
CA ALA A 145 -14.23 -15.59 12.45
C ALA A 145 -15.44 -15.04 13.22
N ASP A 146 -15.74 -15.65 14.37
CA ASP A 146 -16.82 -15.20 15.27
C ASP A 146 -16.39 -13.99 16.14
N CYS A 147 -15.11 -13.61 16.09
CA CYS A 147 -14.60 -12.42 16.75
C CYS A 147 -14.62 -11.22 15.79
N LYS A 148 -15.38 -10.18 16.15
CA LYS A 148 -15.47 -8.94 15.35
C LYS A 148 -14.12 -8.29 15.09
N MET A 149 -13.22 -8.25 16.08
CA MET A 149 -11.88 -7.69 15.91
C MET A 149 -11.09 -8.43 14.82
N VAL A 150 -11.14 -9.77 14.85
CA VAL A 150 -10.49 -10.62 13.84
C VAL A 150 -11.13 -10.38 12.46
N MET A 151 -12.45 -10.23 12.40
CA MET A 151 -13.15 -9.90 11.16
C MET A 151 -12.70 -8.55 10.57
N LEU A 152 -12.58 -7.50 11.40
CA LEU A 152 -12.10 -6.18 10.97
C LEU A 152 -10.65 -6.24 10.48
N LEU A 153 -9.77 -6.92 11.23
CA LEU A 153 -8.35 -7.11 10.85
C LEU A 153 -8.22 -7.91 9.55
N THR A 154 -8.93 -9.03 9.42
CA THR A 154 -8.96 -9.84 8.19
C THR A 154 -9.43 -9.03 6.99
N LYS A 155 -10.47 -8.20 7.16
CA LYS A 155 -10.99 -7.34 6.10
C LYS A 155 -10.02 -6.23 5.72
N ALA A 156 -9.44 -5.54 6.72
CA ALA A 156 -8.40 -4.54 6.51
C ALA A 156 -7.20 -5.14 5.76
N ARG A 157 -6.75 -6.35 6.13
CA ARG A 157 -5.70 -7.09 5.41
C ARG A 157 -6.08 -7.38 3.96
N GLY A 158 -7.30 -7.87 3.71
CA GLY A 158 -7.79 -8.10 2.35
C GLY A 158 -7.76 -6.85 1.48
N ILE A 159 -8.24 -5.72 2.03
CA ILE A 159 -8.21 -4.42 1.36
C ILE A 159 -6.76 -3.95 1.13
N SER A 160 -5.88 -4.16 2.11
CA SER A 160 -4.44 -3.85 2.00
C SER A 160 -3.81 -4.55 0.79
N VAL A 161 -4.05 -5.85 0.65
CA VAL A 161 -3.54 -6.66 -0.48
C VAL A 161 -4.12 -6.17 -1.81
N SER A 162 -5.44 -5.96 -1.90
CA SER A 162 -6.11 -5.47 -3.11
C SER A 162 -5.63 -4.08 -3.54
N LEU A 163 -5.36 -3.20 -2.58
CA LEU A 163 -4.84 -1.85 -2.82
C LEU A 163 -3.43 -1.90 -3.39
N LEU A 164 -2.55 -2.72 -2.81
CA LEU A 164 -1.18 -2.90 -3.30
C LEU A 164 -1.17 -3.53 -4.71
N GLU A 165 -2.00 -4.55 -4.95
CA GLU A 165 -2.12 -5.18 -6.27
C GLU A 165 -2.59 -4.18 -7.33
N SER A 166 -3.64 -3.40 -7.01
CA SER A 166 -4.19 -2.37 -7.90
C SER A 166 -3.17 -1.27 -8.19
N THR A 167 -2.42 -0.85 -7.18
CA THR A 167 -1.35 0.15 -7.32
C THR A 167 -0.30 -0.31 -8.33
N LEU A 168 0.22 -1.54 -8.18
CA LEU A 168 1.17 -2.08 -9.13
C LEU A 168 0.58 -2.25 -10.53
N HIS A 169 -0.69 -2.66 -10.60
CA HIS A 169 -1.37 -2.78 -11.89
C HIS A 169 -1.38 -1.43 -12.63
N LEU A 170 -1.68 -0.34 -11.93
CA LEU A 170 -1.65 1.02 -12.49
C LEU A 170 -0.23 1.42 -12.90
N LEU A 171 0.76 1.25 -12.03
CA LEU A 171 2.16 1.60 -12.31
C LEU A 171 2.74 0.82 -13.51
N SER A 172 2.34 -0.44 -13.68
CA SER A 172 2.79 -1.28 -14.80
C SER A 172 2.35 -0.74 -16.17
N LYS A 173 1.29 0.07 -16.21
CA LYS A 173 0.75 0.68 -17.44
C LYS A 173 1.31 2.08 -17.72
N LYS A 174 2.09 2.67 -16.80
CA LYS A 174 2.56 4.06 -16.94
C LYS A 174 3.73 4.21 -17.91
N ILE A 175 4.55 3.18 -18.05
CA ILE A 175 5.63 3.12 -19.04
C ILE A 175 5.34 1.93 -19.96
N GLU A 176 4.59 2.19 -21.03
CA GLU A 176 4.25 1.14 -22.00
C GLU A 176 5.39 0.89 -23.01
N MET A 177 5.63 -0.40 -23.27
CA MET A 177 6.55 -0.84 -24.31
C MET A 177 5.90 -0.69 -25.69
N PRO A 178 6.65 -0.31 -26.73
CA PRO A 178 6.19 -0.52 -28.10
C PRO A 178 6.04 -2.03 -28.33
N LYS A 179 4.86 -2.46 -28.81
CA LYS A 179 4.58 -3.87 -29.12
C LYS A 179 5.63 -4.40 -30.11
N GLN A 180 6.53 -5.26 -29.66
CA GLN A 180 7.41 -6.02 -30.56
C GLN A 180 6.59 -7.16 -31.16
N SER A 181 6.04 -6.97 -32.36
CA SER A 181 5.52 -8.09 -33.14
C SER A 181 6.70 -8.90 -33.68
N LEU A 182 6.64 -10.22 -33.57
CA LEU A 182 7.71 -11.15 -33.99
C LEU A 182 8.04 -11.10 -35.49
N VAL A 183 7.26 -10.35 -36.29
CA VAL A 183 7.38 -10.28 -37.76
C VAL A 183 8.13 -9.02 -38.23
N SER A 184 8.58 -8.13 -37.35
CA SER A 184 9.17 -6.84 -37.75
C SER A 184 10.62 -6.61 -37.29
N LYS A 185 11.50 -7.59 -37.52
CA LYS A 185 12.96 -7.40 -37.32
C LYS A 185 13.66 -6.57 -38.41
N ALA A 186 12.97 -6.17 -39.49
CA ALA A 186 13.60 -5.47 -40.62
C ALA A 186 13.20 -3.98 -40.78
N PHE A 187 12.20 -3.47 -40.05
CA PHE A 187 11.68 -2.11 -40.26
C PHE A 187 11.25 -1.40 -38.97
N HIS A 188 12.14 -1.26 -38.00
CA HIS A 188 11.93 -0.33 -36.88
C HIS A 188 12.76 0.92 -37.07
N GLN A 189 12.37 1.73 -38.05
CA GLN A 189 12.69 3.15 -38.03
C GLN A 189 11.77 3.80 -36.98
N LYS A 190 12.38 4.32 -35.91
CA LYS A 190 11.87 5.41 -35.06
C LYS A 190 10.37 5.38 -34.75
N LYS A 191 9.94 4.51 -33.84
CA LYS A 191 8.84 4.91 -32.93
C LYS A 191 9.49 5.25 -31.59
N ALA A 192 10.05 6.46 -31.53
CA ALA A 192 10.51 7.02 -30.27
C ALA A 192 9.34 6.96 -29.30
N VAL A 193 9.49 6.20 -28.21
CA VAL A 193 8.61 6.32 -27.07
C VAL A 193 8.86 7.72 -26.52
N VAL A 194 8.00 8.67 -26.91
CA VAL A 194 8.01 10.01 -26.31
C VAL A 194 7.31 9.88 -24.96
N CYS A 195 7.96 9.25 -23.98
CA CYS A 195 7.70 9.60 -22.59
C CYS A 195 8.26 11.00 -22.42
N LYS A 196 7.38 11.99 -22.28
CA LYS A 196 7.82 13.37 -22.01
C LYS A 196 8.46 13.40 -20.63
N GLU A 197 9.52 14.17 -20.47
CA GLU A 197 10.23 14.30 -19.19
C GLU A 197 9.30 14.73 -18.05
N GLU A 198 8.34 15.61 -18.33
CA GLU A 198 7.29 16.05 -17.39
C GLU A 198 6.43 14.88 -16.88
N GLN A 199 6.07 13.93 -17.74
CA GLN A 199 5.27 12.75 -17.37
C GLN A 199 6.07 11.79 -16.50
N LEU A 200 7.38 11.66 -16.77
CA LEU A 200 8.28 10.86 -15.93
C LEU A 200 8.46 11.51 -14.56
N GLN A 201 8.54 12.85 -14.49
CA GLN A 201 8.62 13.57 -13.23
C GLN A 201 7.34 13.40 -12.40
N GLU A 202 6.16 13.53 -13.02
CA GLU A 202 4.87 13.30 -12.35
C GLU A 202 4.77 11.85 -11.83
N LEU A 203 5.22 10.88 -12.63
CA LEU A 203 5.25 9.48 -12.23
C LEU A 203 6.21 9.23 -11.05
N GLU A 204 7.41 9.81 -11.08
CA GLU A 204 8.38 9.73 -9.98
C GLU A 204 7.79 10.29 -8.69
N CYS A 205 7.17 11.47 -8.74
CA CYS A 205 6.49 12.09 -7.60
C CYS A 205 5.37 11.19 -7.07
N SER A 206 4.54 10.65 -7.97
CA SER A 206 3.44 9.74 -7.61
C SER A 206 3.95 8.47 -6.93
N ILE A 207 5.07 7.90 -7.40
CA ILE A 207 5.67 6.72 -6.74
C ILE A 207 6.27 7.12 -5.39
N GLY A 208 6.83 8.33 -5.25
CA GLY A 208 7.26 8.85 -3.96
C GLY A 208 6.12 8.97 -2.94
N ASP A 209 4.95 9.44 -3.37
CA ASP A 209 3.75 9.50 -2.52
C ASP A 209 3.26 8.10 -2.12
N LEU A 210 3.28 7.14 -3.06
CA LEU A 210 2.97 5.74 -2.78
C LEU A 210 3.95 5.11 -1.79
N GLU A 211 5.25 5.35 -1.95
CA GLU A 211 6.31 4.89 -1.06
C GLU A 211 6.10 5.42 0.36
N SER A 212 5.81 6.71 0.49
CA SER A 212 5.51 7.36 1.77
C SER A 212 4.24 6.79 2.42
N GLY A 213 3.16 6.64 1.64
CA GLY A 213 1.90 6.06 2.11
C GLY A 213 2.05 4.61 2.56
N ALA A 214 2.77 3.79 1.78
CA ALA A 214 3.07 2.39 2.13
C ALA A 214 3.92 2.32 3.41
N GLY A 215 4.92 3.19 3.55
CA GLY A 215 5.74 3.27 4.76
C GLY A 215 4.97 3.71 6.00
N HIS A 216 4.01 4.64 5.85
CA HIS A 216 3.10 5.01 6.93
C HIS A 216 2.25 3.83 7.39
N LEU A 217 1.63 3.13 6.44
CA LEU A 217 0.80 1.97 6.71
C LEU A 217 1.59 0.81 7.32
N PHE A 218 2.80 0.53 6.84
CA PHE A 218 3.71 -0.46 7.44
C PHE A 218 3.93 -0.18 8.93
N ARG A 219 4.21 1.08 9.31
CA ARG A 219 4.39 1.45 10.73
C ARG A 219 3.12 1.22 11.55
N LYS A 220 1.95 1.51 10.98
CA LYS A 220 0.66 1.28 11.65
C LYS A 220 0.33 -0.18 11.82
N LEU A 221 0.68 -1.02 10.85
CA LEU A 221 0.57 -2.48 10.95
C LEU A 221 1.47 -3.03 12.07
N VAL A 222 2.74 -2.60 12.13
CA VAL A 222 3.66 -2.98 13.20
C VAL A 222 3.11 -2.57 14.57
N GLN A 223 2.63 -1.33 14.69
CA GLN A 223 2.05 -0.81 15.93
C GLN A 223 0.83 -1.65 16.37
N CYS A 224 -0.10 -1.91 15.46
CA CYS A 224 -1.28 -2.75 15.72
C CYS A 224 -0.89 -4.17 16.18
N ARG A 225 0.11 -4.78 15.53
CA ARG A 225 0.64 -6.10 15.93
C ARG A 225 1.22 -6.09 17.34
N VAL A 226 2.00 -5.06 17.71
CA VAL A 226 2.55 -4.92 19.06
C VAL A 226 1.44 -4.82 20.10
N SER A 227 0.40 -4.02 19.82
CA SER A 227 -0.76 -3.89 20.71
C SER A 227 -1.52 -5.22 20.88
N LEU A 228 -1.63 -6.02 19.82
CA LEU A 228 -2.18 -7.39 19.91
C LEU A 228 -1.31 -8.33 20.75
N LEU A 229 0.01 -8.32 20.55
CA LEU A 229 0.95 -9.13 21.34
C LEU A 229 0.80 -8.86 22.84
N ASN A 230 0.70 -7.58 23.22
CA ASN A 230 0.57 -7.18 24.61
C ASN A 230 -0.67 -7.81 25.26
N ILE A 231 -1.81 -7.84 24.56
CA ILE A 231 -3.06 -8.44 25.07
C ILE A 231 -3.00 -9.97 25.11
N LEU A 232 -2.31 -10.60 24.16
CA LEU A 232 -2.14 -12.05 24.16
C LEU A 232 -1.19 -12.51 25.27
N SER A 233 -0.25 -11.65 25.68
CA SER A 233 0.71 -11.92 26.75
C SER A 233 0.21 -11.62 28.17
N SER A 234 -0.89 -10.86 28.30
CA SER A 234 -1.54 -10.53 29.58
C SER A 234 -2.52 -11.59 30.06
#